data_AF-A0A0P8C682-F1
#
_entry.id   AF-A0A0P8C682-F1
#
_cell.length_a   1.000
_cell.length_b   1.000
_cell.length_c   1.000
_cell.angle_alpha   90.00
_cell.angle_beta   90.00
_cell.angle_gamma   90.00
#
_symmetry.space_group_name_H-M   'P 1'
#
loop_
_entity.id
_entity.type
_entity.pdbx_description
1 polymer ?
#
loop_
_entity_poly.entity_id
_entity_poly.type
_entity_poly.pdbx_seq_one_letter_code
_entity_poly.pdbx_strand_id
1 'polypeptide(L)'
;MDFFIKQLEIIEAKEINLIVDTITFFQHLEIKRNKTREIIDKLYDTVKRTEGLGFLYGIKNEKRSFIENEVINICDAVFDISLIKKADKTTTELTIPKARNRPIHGNVLKFKIEGGIIMDTSREIA
;
A
#
# COMPACT_ATOMS: atom_id res chain seq x y z
N MET A 1 7.08 -9.37 17.71
CA MET A 1 6.14 -8.25 17.46
C MET A 1 6.41 -7.07 18.35
N ASP A 2 6.57 -7.28 19.65
CA ASP A 2 6.83 -6.22 20.63
C ASP A 2 8.08 -5.40 20.30
N PHE A 3 9.13 -6.03 19.75
CA PHE A 3 10.31 -5.33 19.24
C PHE A 3 9.95 -4.30 18.17
N PHE A 4 9.14 -4.68 17.17
CA PHE A 4 8.73 -3.80 16.07
C PHE A 4 7.96 -2.59 16.59
N ILE A 5 6.99 -2.82 17.47
CA ILE A 5 6.20 -1.73 18.08
C ILE A 5 7.11 -0.79 18.88
N LYS A 6 8.05 -1.33 19.68
CA LYS A 6 9.03 -0.52 20.40
C LYS A 6 9.90 0.32 19.46
N GLN A 7 10.30 -0.21 18.30
CA GLN A 7 11.05 0.57 17.31
C GLN A 7 10.24 1.73 16.74
N LEU A 8 8.92 1.60 16.61
CA LEU A 8 8.06 2.71 16.19
C LEU A 8 7.88 3.76 17.29
N GLU A 9 7.87 3.36 18.55
CA GLU A 9 7.66 4.25 19.70
C GLU A 9 8.85 5.16 19.98
N ILE A 10 10.08 4.72 19.68
CA ILE A 10 11.29 5.53 19.86
C ILE A 10 11.50 6.59 18.76
N ILE A 11 10.64 6.62 17.74
CA ILE A 11 10.75 7.61 16.66
C ILE A 11 10.16 8.94 17.15
N GLU A 12 11.06 9.90 17.42
CA GLU A 12 10.74 11.26 17.82
C GLU A 12 10.83 12.28 16.67
N ALA A 13 11.41 11.90 15.54
CA ALA A 13 11.54 12.77 14.37
C ALA A 13 10.18 13.11 13.76
N LYS A 14 10.06 14.34 13.25
CA LYS A 14 8.90 14.81 12.47
C LYS A 14 9.15 14.67 10.96
N GLU A 15 8.07 14.70 10.20
CA GLU A 15 8.03 14.69 8.73
C GLU A 15 8.81 13.52 8.11
N ILE A 16 8.71 12.35 8.74
CA ILE A 16 9.42 11.15 8.29
C ILE A 16 8.67 10.44 7.14
N ASN A 17 9.43 9.67 6.36
CA ASN A 17 8.86 8.66 5.47
C ASN A 17 9.00 7.28 6.11
N LEU A 18 7.86 6.66 6.46
CA LEU A 18 7.81 5.31 6.98
C LEU A 18 7.42 4.35 5.85
N ILE A 19 8.33 3.44 5.48
CA ILE A 19 8.12 2.47 4.41
C ILE A 19 8.13 1.05 4.98
N VAL A 20 7.09 0.28 4.68
CA VAL A 20 6.98 -1.15 5.04
C VAL A 20 6.84 -1.99 3.77
N ASP A 21 7.85 -2.80 3.49
CA ASP A 21 7.94 -3.65 2.29
C ASP A 21 8.39 -5.08 2.70
N THR A 22 7.52 -6.09 2.83
CA THR A 22 6.06 -6.12 2.56
C THR A 22 5.23 -6.21 3.86
N ILE A 23 4.08 -5.53 3.93
CA ILE A 23 3.13 -5.67 5.06
C ILE A 23 2.49 -7.08 5.10
N THR A 24 2.44 -7.77 3.95
CA THR A 24 1.87 -9.11 3.83
C THR A 24 2.76 -10.19 4.45
N PHE A 25 4.04 -9.88 4.74
CA PHE A 25 4.92 -10.75 5.53
C PHE A 25 4.28 -11.20 6.86
N PHE A 26 3.56 -10.31 7.54
CA PHE A 26 2.90 -10.64 8.82
C PHE A 26 1.80 -11.69 8.70
N GLN A 27 1.26 -11.96 7.49
CA GLN A 27 0.32 -13.06 7.24
C GLN A 27 0.99 -14.42 7.38
N HIS A 28 2.26 -14.52 6.99
CA HIS A 28 3.00 -15.78 6.98
C HIS A 28 3.52 -16.19 8.36
N LEU A 29 3.51 -15.27 9.32
CA LEU A 29 3.94 -15.52 10.69
C LEU A 29 2.84 -16.14 11.57
N GLU A 30 1.71 -16.56 10.99
CA GLU A 30 0.53 -17.11 11.68
C GLU A 30 0.07 -16.24 12.87
N ILE A 31 0.27 -14.94 12.76
CA ILE A 31 -0.04 -13.99 13.83
C ILE A 31 -1.56 -13.87 13.97
N LYS A 32 -2.04 -13.89 15.22
CA LYS A 32 -3.45 -13.69 15.52
C LYS A 32 -3.94 -12.35 14.96
N ARG A 33 -5.16 -12.37 14.40
CA ARG A 33 -5.87 -11.21 13.81
C ARG A 33 -5.70 -9.90 14.60
N ASN A 34 -5.88 -9.97 15.92
CA ASN A 34 -5.80 -8.82 16.83
C ASN A 34 -4.41 -8.20 16.88
N LYS A 35 -3.34 -9.02 16.90
CA LYS A 35 -1.97 -8.54 16.88
C LYS A 35 -1.63 -7.87 15.56
N THR A 36 -2.15 -8.36 14.43
CA THR A 36 -1.93 -7.64 13.17
C THR A 36 -2.60 -6.29 13.15
N ARG A 37 -3.84 -6.23 13.63
CA ARG A 37 -4.55 -4.95 13.73
C ARG A 37 -3.78 -3.95 14.61
N GLU A 38 -3.26 -4.41 15.75
CA GLU A 38 -2.40 -3.60 16.62
C GLU A 38 -1.16 -3.03 15.89
N ILE A 39 -0.50 -3.82 15.03
CA ILE A 39 0.62 -3.32 14.22
C ILE A 39 0.15 -2.21 13.27
N ILE A 40 -0.95 -2.44 12.54
CA ILE A 40 -1.44 -1.49 11.54
C ILE A 40 -1.88 -0.19 12.21
N ASP A 41 -2.56 -0.28 13.36
CA ASP A 41 -2.96 0.87 14.17
C ASP A 41 -1.72 1.64 14.65
N LYS A 42 -0.69 0.95 15.18
CA LYS A 42 0.57 1.59 15.59
C LYS A 42 1.34 2.24 14.44
N LEU A 43 1.33 1.64 13.25
CA LEU A 43 1.89 2.25 12.04
C LEU A 43 1.17 3.54 11.69
N TYR A 44 -0.17 3.52 11.66
CA TYR A 44 -0.99 4.69 11.37
C TYR A 44 -0.79 5.80 12.39
N ASP A 45 -0.82 5.47 13.68
CA ASP A 45 -0.58 6.42 14.77
C ASP A 45 0.82 7.04 14.69
N THR A 46 1.84 6.24 14.32
CA THR A 46 3.20 6.75 14.14
C THR A 46 3.27 7.75 13.00
N VAL A 47 2.63 7.46 11.85
CA VAL A 47 2.56 8.40 10.73
C VAL A 47 1.84 9.69 11.12
N LYS A 48 0.73 9.61 11.87
CA LYS A 48 0.02 10.80 12.36
C LYS A 48 0.82 11.60 13.38
N ARG A 49 1.44 10.93 14.35
CA ARG A 49 2.26 11.56 15.41
C ARG A 49 3.47 12.29 14.83
N THR A 50 4.09 11.70 13.81
CA THR A 50 5.28 12.26 13.16
C THR A 50 4.93 13.25 12.06
N GLU A 51 3.64 13.43 11.73
CA GLU A 51 3.18 14.29 10.63
C GLU A 51 3.82 13.89 9.28
N GLY A 52 4.14 12.60 9.13
CA GLY A 52 4.89 12.06 8.00
C GLY A 52 4.04 11.37 6.93
N LEU A 53 4.71 10.65 6.03
CA LEU A 53 4.10 9.79 5.02
C LEU A 53 4.34 8.31 5.35
N GLY A 54 3.28 7.51 5.37
CA GLY A 54 3.36 6.05 5.46
C GLY A 54 3.12 5.38 4.11
N PHE A 55 4.03 4.51 3.69
CA PHE A 55 3.87 3.66 2.50
C PHE A 55 3.92 2.18 2.89
N LEU A 56 2.82 1.47 2.61
CA LEU A 56 2.71 0.03 2.87
C LEU A 56 2.66 -0.70 1.52
N TYR A 57 3.66 -1.50 1.22
CA TYR A 57 3.64 -2.40 0.07
C TYR A 57 3.12 -3.78 0.50
N GLY A 58 2.18 -4.34 -0.26
CA GLY A 58 1.62 -5.66 0.00
C GLY A 58 1.48 -6.47 -1.26
N ILE A 59 1.72 -7.77 -1.16
CA ILE A 59 1.53 -8.71 -2.29
C ILE A 59 0.07 -9.18 -2.28
N LYS A 60 -0.63 -8.98 -3.40
CA LYS A 60 -1.98 -9.53 -3.59
C LYS A 60 -1.96 -11.04 -3.70
N ASN A 61 -2.93 -11.69 -3.07
CA ASN A 61 -3.15 -13.13 -3.18
C ASN A 61 -4.56 -13.39 -3.77
N GLU A 62 -4.77 -14.54 -4.40
CA GLU A 62 -6.08 -14.94 -4.98
C GLU A 62 -7.19 -15.01 -3.92
N LYS A 63 -6.81 -15.29 -2.66
CA LYS A 63 -7.70 -15.15 -1.49
C LYS A 63 -7.32 -13.86 -0.77
N ARG A 64 -8.21 -12.87 -0.80
CA ARG A 64 -8.04 -11.63 -0.02
C ARG A 64 -7.82 -11.98 1.44
N SER A 65 -6.60 -11.75 1.90
CA SER A 65 -6.24 -12.05 3.28
C SER A 65 -6.94 -11.07 4.23
N PHE A 66 -7.07 -11.47 5.49
CA PHE A 66 -7.54 -10.57 6.53
C PHE A 66 -6.74 -9.25 6.57
N ILE A 67 -5.42 -9.34 6.43
CA ILE A 67 -4.50 -8.21 6.52
C ILE A 67 -4.72 -7.24 5.35
N GLU A 68 -4.94 -7.76 4.14
CA GLU A 68 -5.25 -6.93 2.97
C GLU A 68 -6.51 -6.08 3.21
N ASN A 69 -7.58 -6.67 3.76
CA ASN A 69 -8.81 -5.93 4.05
C ASN A 69 -8.62 -4.84 5.12
N GLU A 70 -7.89 -5.13 6.20
CA GLU A 70 -7.61 -4.11 7.23
C GLU A 70 -6.74 -2.97 6.70
N VAL A 71 -5.69 -3.29 5.94
CA VAL A 71 -4.82 -2.28 5.31
C VAL A 71 -5.63 -1.39 4.37
N ILE A 72 -6.46 -1.97 3.50
CA ILE A 72 -7.34 -1.21 2.60
C ILE A 72 -8.27 -0.29 3.40
N ASN A 73 -8.82 -0.75 4.53
CA ASN A 73 -9.75 0.02 5.34
C ASN A 73 -9.08 1.19 6.08
N ILE A 74 -7.87 0.98 6.59
CA ILE A 74 -7.15 1.98 7.39
C ILE A 74 -6.46 3.03 6.52
N CYS A 75 -5.84 2.63 5.40
CA CYS A 75 -5.09 3.55 4.53
C CYS A 75 -5.93 4.70 3.97
N ASP A 76 -5.35 5.90 3.91
CA ASP A 76 -6.00 7.08 3.34
C ASP A 76 -6.13 6.97 1.81
N ALA A 77 -5.15 6.35 1.14
CA ALA A 77 -5.18 6.01 -0.28
C ALA A 77 -4.72 4.57 -0.50
N VAL A 78 -5.28 3.91 -1.50
CA VAL A 78 -4.87 2.56 -1.93
C VAL A 78 -4.59 2.61 -3.42
N PHE A 79 -3.41 2.10 -3.78
CA PHE A 79 -2.97 1.92 -5.15
C PHE A 79 -2.92 0.43 -5.44
N ASP A 80 -3.55 0.02 -6.53
CA ASP A 80 -3.62 -1.38 -6.92
C ASP A 80 -2.88 -1.59 -8.25
N ILE A 81 -1.86 -2.44 -8.22
CA ILE A 81 -1.03 -2.77 -9.39
C ILE A 81 -1.40 -4.15 -9.91
N SER A 82 -1.74 -4.27 -11.19
CA SER A 82 -2.09 -5.55 -11.83
C SER A 82 -1.28 -5.77 -13.11
N LEU A 83 -1.08 -7.05 -13.44
CA LEU A 83 -0.46 -7.47 -14.68
C LEU A 83 -1.55 -8.06 -15.59
N ILE A 84 -1.85 -7.38 -16.68
CA ILE A 84 -2.82 -7.84 -17.68
C ILE A 84 -2.06 -8.54 -18.80
N LYS A 85 -2.23 -9.86 -18.90
CA LYS A 85 -1.65 -10.68 -19.97
C LYS A 85 -2.69 -10.87 -21.08
N LYS A 86 -2.39 -10.36 -22.28
CA LYS A 86 -3.10 -10.66 -23.52
C LYS A 86 -2.23 -11.58 -24.38
N ALA A 87 -2.80 -12.14 -25.45
CA ALA A 87 -2.12 -13.12 -26.30
C ALA A 87 -0.77 -12.62 -26.86
N ASP A 88 -0.66 -11.31 -27.13
CA ASP A 88 0.45 -10.65 -27.79
C ASP A 88 1.29 -9.76 -26.87
N LYS A 89 0.76 -9.37 -25.71
CA LYS A 89 1.41 -8.40 -24.82
C LYS A 89 1.04 -8.57 -23.36
N THR A 90 1.98 -8.18 -22.52
CA THR A 90 1.78 -7.98 -21.08
C THR A 90 1.75 -6.48 -20.80
N THR A 91 0.78 -6.02 -20.04
CA THR A 91 0.65 -4.60 -19.65
C THR A 91 0.54 -4.50 -18.14
N THR A 92 1.28 -3.58 -17.54
CA THR A 92 1.14 -3.21 -16.13
C THR A 92 0.16 -2.06 -15.98
N GLU A 93 -0.82 -2.25 -15.11
CA GLU A 93 -1.89 -1.30 -14.82
C GLU A 93 -1.85 -0.89 -13.35
N LEU A 94 -2.09 0.39 -13.09
CA LEU A 94 -2.25 1.02 -11.80
C LEU A 94 -3.68 1.55 -11.71
N THR A 95 -4.39 1.18 -10.64
CA THR A 95 -5.71 1.73 -10.33
C THR A 95 -5.72 2.31 -8.92
N ILE A 96 -6.63 3.25 -8.65
CA ILE A 96 -6.76 3.90 -7.35
C ILE A 96 -8.13 3.50 -6.76
N PRO A 97 -8.28 2.31 -6.17
CA PRO A 97 -9.56 1.85 -5.63
C PRO A 97 -10.04 2.66 -4.42
N LYS A 98 -9.16 3.41 -3.76
CA LYS A 98 -9.51 4.25 -2.61
C LYS A 98 -8.67 5.51 -2.59
N ALA A 99 -9.33 6.65 -2.45
CA ALA A 99 -8.71 7.92 -2.09
C ALA A 99 -9.66 8.68 -1.15
N ARG A 100 -9.30 8.81 0.13
CA ARG A 100 -10.10 9.56 1.11
C ARG A 100 -10.06 11.06 0.75
N ASN A 101 -11.20 11.72 0.84
CA ASN A 101 -11.37 13.15 0.55
C ASN A 101 -11.03 13.60 -0.88
N ARG A 102 -10.96 12.67 -1.85
CA ARG A 102 -10.82 13.00 -3.28
C ARG A 102 -11.80 12.17 -4.10
N PRO A 103 -12.37 12.72 -5.19
CA PRO A 103 -13.15 11.92 -6.12
C PRO A 103 -12.25 10.86 -6.76
N ILE A 104 -12.73 9.62 -6.80
CA ILE A 104 -12.09 8.54 -7.55
C ILE A 104 -12.66 8.60 -8.96
N HIS A 105 -11.90 9.17 -9.89
CA HIS A 105 -12.15 8.97 -11.30
C HIS A 105 -11.54 7.61 -11.62
N GLY A 106 -12.37 6.63 -12.02
CA GLY A 106 -11.99 5.22 -12.21
C GLY A 106 -11.01 4.96 -13.36
N ASN A 107 -9.98 5.79 -13.49
CA ASN A 107 -8.98 5.75 -14.55
C ASN A 107 -7.99 4.64 -14.25
N VAL A 108 -7.76 3.81 -15.27
CA VAL A 108 -6.69 2.82 -15.28
C VAL A 108 -5.47 3.49 -15.91
N LEU A 109 -4.43 3.67 -15.12
CA LEU A 109 -3.15 4.20 -15.58
C LEU A 109 -2.27 3.04 -16.02
N LYS A 110 -1.75 3.08 -17.24
CA LYS A 110 -0.77 2.11 -17.70
C LYS A 110 0.63 2.63 -17.41
N PHE A 111 1.54 1.72 -17.09
CA PHE A 111 2.95 2.08 -16.92
C PHE A 111 3.84 0.95 -17.38
N LYS A 112 5.14 1.22 -17.53
CA LYS A 112 6.20 0.23 -17.77
C LYS A 112 7.41 0.54 -16.90
N ILE A 113 8.24 -0.48 -16.65
CA ILE A 113 9.47 -0.34 -15.87
C ILE A 113 10.66 -0.44 -16.82
N GLU A 114 11.30 0.70 -17.10
CA GLU A 114 12.47 0.82 -17.99
C GLU A 114 13.44 1.86 -17.41
N GLY A 115 14.37 1.44 -16.54
CA GLY A 115 15.26 2.37 -15.80
C GLY A 115 14.53 3.25 -14.77
N GLY A 116 13.22 3.07 -14.62
CA GLY A 116 12.31 3.82 -13.76
C GLY A 116 10.86 3.49 -14.13
N ILE A 117 9.90 4.14 -13.47
CA ILE A 117 8.47 4.01 -13.81
C ILE A 117 8.13 5.02 -14.90
N ILE A 118 7.71 4.52 -16.06
CA ILE A 118 7.23 5.36 -17.17
C ILE A 118 5.72 5.21 -17.27
N MET A 119 4.99 6.29 -16.94
CA MET A 119 3.54 6.34 -17.05
C MET A 119 3.12 6.57 -18.50
N ASP A 120 2.19 5.76 -19.00
CA ASP A 120 1.57 5.94 -20.31
C ASP A 120 0.35 6.86 -20.17
N THR A 121 0.57 8.15 -20.40
CA THR A 121 -0.44 9.21 -20.30
C THR A 121 -1.19 9.47 -21.63
N SER A 122 -0.98 8.62 -22.64
CA SER A 122 -1.49 8.83 -24.01
C SER A 122 -3.02 8.92 -24.14
N ARG A 123 -3.78 8.51 -23.12
CA ARG A 123 -5.24 8.55 -23.09
C ARG A 123 -5.86 9.76 -22.38
N GLU A 124 -5.07 10.61 -21.71
CA GLU A 124 -5.61 11.74 -20.92
C GLU A 124 -5.67 13.07 -21.68
N ILE A 125 -5.24 13.09 -22.95
CA ILE A 125 -5.25 14.28 -23.82
C ILE A 125 -6.28 14.07 -24.95
N ALA A 126 -7.57 14.15 -24.63
CA ALA A 126 -8.66 14.18 -25.62
C ALA A 126 -9.83 15.02 -25.10
#